data_AF-A0A356VWP7-F1
#
_entry.id   AF-A0A356VWP7-F1
#
_cell.length_a   1.000
_cell.length_b   1.000
_cell.length_c   1.000
_cell.angle_alpha   90.00
_cell.angle_beta   90.00
_cell.angle_gamma   90.00
#
_symmetry.space_group_name_H-M   'P 1'
#
loop_
_entity.id
_entity.type
_entity.pdbx_description
1 polymer ?
#
loop_
_entity_poly.entity_id
_entity_poly.type
_entity_poly.pdbx_seq_one_letter_code
_entity_poly.pdbx_strand_id
1 'polypeptide(L)'
;LDSCEEARLSSHSYGSTRSGIAPFYSDKFAKIGFQVSELFGDEAYLREKINHVLPLKNVYFEHLYHRPALSADEVYRKLMKYKEMLAPYVGDVFHFLYRAVREGKNILLEGQLGALKDPDFGIYPMVTSSNTLAAYGAVSTGIPPYDIKNIIAVVKAYSSAVGAGEFVSEIFGDEADELRRRGGDGGEFGATTGRPRRMGWLDLVASRYGCRVQGA
;
A
#
# COMPACT_ATOMS: atom_id res chain seq x y z
N LEU A 1 0.72 14.40 6.06
CA LEU A 1 1.99 13.70 6.34
C LEU A 1 2.65 13.21 5.06
N ASP A 2 2.14 12.16 4.40
CA ASP A 2 2.76 11.61 3.18
C ASP A 2 3.05 12.66 2.10
N SER A 3 2.03 13.42 1.68
CA SER A 3 2.22 14.53 0.72
C SER A 3 3.17 15.62 1.22
N CYS A 4 3.26 15.84 2.53
CA CYS A 4 4.14 16.84 3.11
C CYS A 4 5.60 16.37 3.08
N GLU A 5 5.83 15.08 3.36
CA GLU A 5 7.15 14.46 3.33
C GLU A 5 7.70 14.39 1.91
N GLU A 6 6.89 13.95 0.94
CA GLU A 6 7.26 13.98 -0.48
C GLU A 6 7.62 15.40 -0.95
N ALA A 7 6.89 16.42 -0.49
CA ALA A 7 7.20 17.81 -0.80
C ALA A 7 8.50 18.28 -0.14
N ARG A 8 8.76 17.88 1.11
CA ARG A 8 9.98 18.21 1.85
C ARG A 8 11.22 17.58 1.21
N LEU A 9 11.11 16.34 0.73
CA LEU A 9 12.21 15.60 0.09
C LEU A 9 12.56 16.14 -1.31
N SER A 10 11.60 16.75 -2.01
CA SER A 10 11.79 17.36 -3.33
C SER A 10 12.44 16.38 -4.33
N SER A 11 13.68 16.63 -4.77
CA SER A 11 14.42 15.76 -5.68
C SER A 11 14.76 14.37 -5.11
N HIS A 12 14.67 14.18 -3.79
CA HIS A 12 14.91 12.92 -3.10
C HIS A 12 13.60 12.20 -2.73
N SER A 13 12.49 12.57 -3.37
CA SER A 13 11.19 11.94 -3.14
C SER A 13 11.17 10.46 -3.56
N TYR A 14 10.38 9.66 -2.85
CA TYR A 14 10.23 8.24 -3.14
C TYR A 14 9.20 7.98 -4.25
N GLY A 15 8.41 9.00 -4.60
CA GLY A 15 7.34 8.88 -5.58
C GLY A 15 6.13 8.16 -5.03
N SER A 16 5.75 8.47 -3.78
CA SER A 16 4.59 7.86 -3.12
C SER A 16 3.29 8.20 -3.86
N THR A 17 2.25 7.41 -3.63
CA THR A 17 0.90 7.70 -4.16
C THR A 17 0.22 8.87 -3.45
N ARG A 18 0.86 9.43 -2.41
CA ARG A 18 0.33 10.50 -1.55
C ARG A 18 -1.00 10.13 -0.89
N SER A 19 -1.22 8.83 -0.67
CA SER A 19 -2.45 8.29 -0.07
C SER A 19 -2.30 8.01 1.42
N GLY A 20 -1.14 8.27 2.02
CA GLY A 20 -0.93 8.08 3.46
C GLY A 20 -0.47 6.68 3.86
N ILE A 21 -0.02 5.85 2.90
CA ILE A 21 0.37 4.45 3.15
C ILE A 21 1.52 4.36 4.16
N ALA A 22 2.63 5.07 3.93
CA ALA A 22 3.78 4.99 4.81
C ALA A 22 3.50 5.53 6.23
N PRO A 23 2.87 6.72 6.41
CA PRO A 23 2.48 7.17 7.75
C PRO A 23 1.51 6.21 8.46
N PHE A 24 0.57 5.60 7.73
CA PHE A 24 -0.34 4.62 8.31
C PHE A 24 0.39 3.39 8.85
N TYR A 25 1.27 2.77 8.06
CA TYR A 25 2.03 1.59 8.51
C TYR A 25 3.00 1.94 9.63
N SER A 26 3.65 3.12 9.57
CA SER A 26 4.46 3.62 10.68
C SER A 26 3.66 3.69 11.99
N ASP A 27 2.44 4.23 11.94
CA ASP A 27 1.59 4.38 13.12
C ASP A 27 1.07 3.04 13.64
N LYS A 28 0.80 2.09 12.74
CA LYS A 28 0.46 0.70 13.10
C LYS A 28 1.59 0.07 13.92
N PHE A 29 2.84 0.15 13.45
CA PHE A 29 3.98 -0.45 14.13
C PHE A 29 4.41 0.33 15.39
N ALA A 30 4.21 1.65 15.41
CA ALA A 30 4.36 2.47 16.60
C ALA A 30 3.21 2.31 17.61
N LYS A 31 2.18 1.52 17.28
CA LYS A 31 1.00 1.23 18.13
C LYS A 31 0.15 2.47 18.48
N ILE A 32 0.20 3.49 17.63
CA ILE A 32 -0.58 4.73 17.76
C ILE A 32 -1.66 4.87 16.67
N GLY A 33 -1.68 3.97 15.68
CA GLY A 33 -2.71 3.94 14.64
C GLY A 33 -4.09 3.54 15.16
N PHE A 34 -5.12 3.85 14.39
CA PHE A 34 -6.53 3.51 14.67
C PHE A 34 -6.95 2.27 13.88
N GLN A 35 -7.54 1.28 14.53
CA GLN A 35 -8.17 0.12 13.89
C GLN A 35 -9.66 0.36 13.65
N VAL A 36 -10.24 -0.39 12.70
CA VAL A 36 -11.68 -0.24 12.34
C VAL A 36 -12.59 -0.55 13.53
N SER A 37 -12.28 -1.56 14.34
CA SER A 37 -13.08 -1.94 15.52
C SER A 37 -13.19 -0.82 16.54
N GLU A 38 -12.17 0.02 16.66
CA GLU A 38 -12.12 1.13 17.62
C GLU A 38 -13.15 2.22 17.29
N LEU A 39 -13.54 2.36 16.02
CA LEU A 39 -14.59 3.31 15.62
C LEU A 39 -15.96 3.01 16.27
N PHE A 40 -16.14 1.79 16.77
CA PHE A 40 -17.36 1.35 17.44
C PHE A 40 -17.30 1.45 18.96
N GLY A 41 -16.17 1.92 19.52
CA GLY A 41 -16.09 2.35 20.92
C GLY A 41 -16.94 3.60 21.18
N ASP A 42 -17.00 4.00 22.45
CA ASP A 42 -17.65 5.25 22.83
C ASP A 42 -16.82 6.48 22.40
N GLU A 43 -17.48 7.63 22.42
CA GLU A 43 -16.86 8.90 22.03
C GLU A 43 -15.68 9.27 22.94
N ALA A 44 -15.76 8.97 24.24
CA ALA A 44 -14.71 9.31 25.20
C ALA A 44 -13.40 8.57 24.86
N TYR A 45 -13.49 7.27 24.59
CA TYR A 45 -12.38 6.44 24.15
C TYR A 45 -11.70 6.96 22.88
N LEU A 46 -12.50 7.27 21.85
CA LEU A 46 -11.95 7.78 20.59
C LEU A 46 -11.31 9.16 20.77
N ARG A 47 -11.92 10.05 21.56
CA ARG A 47 -11.38 11.38 21.84
C ARG A 47 -10.09 11.30 22.65
N GLU A 48 -10.02 10.43 23.65
CA GLU A 48 -8.80 10.19 24.42
C GLU A 48 -7.65 9.79 23.48
N LYS A 49 -7.89 8.80 22.61
CA LYS A 49 -6.89 8.35 21.64
C LYS A 49 -6.50 9.45 20.64
N ILE A 50 -7.46 10.22 20.12
CA ILE A 50 -7.16 11.38 19.26
C ILE A 50 -6.26 12.37 20.01
N ASN A 51 -6.59 12.71 21.25
CA ASN A 51 -5.83 13.66 22.06
C ASN A 51 -4.43 13.14 22.43
N HIS A 52 -4.22 11.83 22.43
CA HIS A 52 -2.89 11.23 22.60
C HIS A 52 -2.05 11.29 21.33
N VAL A 53 -2.64 10.98 20.17
CA VAL A 53 -1.91 10.83 18.90
C VAL A 53 -1.71 12.17 18.19
N LEU A 54 -2.72 13.04 18.21
CA LEU A 54 -2.74 14.27 17.44
C LEU A 54 -1.64 15.26 17.81
N PRO A 55 -1.27 15.46 19.09
CA PRO A 55 -0.15 16.34 19.45
C PRO A 55 1.16 15.90 18.78
N LEU A 56 1.45 14.60 18.75
CA LEU A 56 2.64 14.06 18.08
C LEU A 56 2.62 14.38 16.57
N LYS A 57 1.44 14.31 15.95
CA LYS A 57 1.29 14.64 14.51
C LYS A 57 1.39 16.14 14.28
N ASN A 58 0.80 16.95 15.14
CA ASN A 58 0.82 18.40 15.02
C ASN A 58 2.23 18.98 15.16
N VAL A 59 3.11 18.38 15.97
CA VAL A 59 4.55 18.73 15.99
C VAL A 59 5.15 18.65 14.58
N TYR A 60 4.88 17.57 13.83
CA TYR A 60 5.36 17.47 12.46
C TYR A 60 4.69 18.49 11.53
N PHE A 61 3.36 18.67 11.62
CA PHE A 61 2.65 19.64 10.78
C PHE A 61 3.17 21.05 11.00
N GLU A 62 3.23 21.54 12.23
CA GLU A 62 3.56 22.93 12.55
C GLU A 62 5.05 23.22 12.42
N HIS A 63 5.90 22.36 12.99
CA HIS A 63 7.33 22.67 13.14
C HIS A 63 8.21 22.11 12.04
N LEU A 64 7.85 20.95 11.45
CA LEU A 64 8.64 20.35 10.38
C LEU A 64 8.12 20.75 8.99
N TYR A 65 6.80 20.70 8.79
CA TYR A 65 6.19 20.93 7.48
C TYR A 65 5.60 22.34 7.31
N HIS A 66 5.57 23.15 8.38
CA HIS A 66 5.00 24.50 8.39
C HIS A 66 3.57 24.54 7.81
N ARG A 67 2.73 23.63 8.26
CA ARG A 67 1.31 23.48 7.91
C ARG A 67 0.44 23.70 9.15
N PRO A 68 -0.83 24.12 8.97
CA PRO A 68 -1.77 24.23 10.08
C PRO A 68 -1.90 22.92 10.85
N ALA A 69 -2.02 23.04 12.17
CA ALA A 69 -2.34 21.93 13.05
C ALA A 69 -3.68 21.30 12.66
N LEU A 70 -3.79 20.00 12.85
CA LEU A 70 -5.04 19.27 12.74
C LEU A 70 -5.91 19.51 13.98
N SER A 71 -7.22 19.65 13.78
CA SER A 71 -8.20 19.77 14.86
C SER A 71 -8.71 18.40 15.31
N ALA A 72 -8.75 18.17 16.63
CA ALA A 72 -9.28 16.94 17.21
C ALA A 72 -10.75 16.71 16.83
N ASP A 73 -11.57 17.78 16.80
CA ASP A 73 -12.98 17.70 16.43
C ASP A 73 -13.17 17.42 14.94
N GLU A 74 -12.29 17.91 14.08
CA GLU A 74 -12.31 17.58 12.65
C GLU A 74 -11.95 16.12 12.39
N VAL A 75 -10.91 15.64 13.08
CA VAL A 75 -10.49 14.22 13.01
C VAL A 75 -11.62 13.33 13.51
N TYR A 76 -12.20 13.63 14.68
CA TYR A 76 -13.31 12.86 15.23
C TYR A 76 -14.51 12.80 14.28
N ARG A 77 -14.98 13.96 13.77
CA ARG A 77 -16.09 14.00 12.80
C ARG A 77 -15.80 13.20 11.54
N LYS A 78 -14.55 13.21 11.06
CA LYS A 78 -14.13 12.43 9.89
C LYS A 78 -14.15 10.93 10.18
N LEU A 79 -13.68 10.50 11.35
CA LEU A 79 -13.74 9.10 11.79
C LEU A 79 -15.19 8.61 11.91
N MET A 80 -16.11 9.44 12.40
CA MET A 80 -17.53 9.07 12.49
C MET A 80 -18.19 8.89 11.12
N LYS A 81 -17.85 9.73 10.13
CA LYS A 81 -18.28 9.50 8.75
C LYS A 81 -17.78 8.17 8.20
N TYR A 82 -16.52 7.80 8.48
CA TYR A 82 -15.98 6.51 8.06
C TYR A 82 -16.64 5.34 8.78
N LYS A 83 -16.96 5.48 10.06
CA LYS A 83 -17.74 4.49 10.81
C LYS A 83 -19.07 4.20 10.10
N GLU A 84 -19.83 5.23 9.75
CA GLU A 84 -21.12 5.08 9.05
C GLU A 84 -20.97 4.34 7.71
N MET A 85 -19.96 4.72 6.91
CA MET A 85 -19.68 4.09 5.62
C MET A 85 -19.27 2.62 5.74
N LEU A 86 -18.49 2.29 6.77
CA LEU A 86 -17.92 0.95 6.95
C LEU A 86 -18.86 0.01 7.68
N ALA A 87 -19.76 0.52 8.55
CA ALA A 87 -20.60 -0.28 9.45
C ALA A 87 -21.30 -1.49 8.80
N PRO A 88 -21.85 -1.42 7.57
CA PRO A 88 -22.50 -2.57 6.94
C PRO A 88 -21.55 -3.73 6.58
N TYR A 89 -20.25 -3.46 6.50
CA TYR A 89 -19.22 -4.39 6.01
C TYR A 89 -18.31 -4.91 7.14
N VAL A 90 -18.40 -4.33 8.34
CA VAL A 90 -17.55 -4.72 9.46
C VAL A 90 -18.00 -6.06 10.02
N GLY A 91 -17.05 -6.98 10.15
CA GLY A 91 -17.25 -8.29 10.77
C GLY A 91 -15.92 -8.93 11.14
N ASP A 92 -15.98 -10.08 11.81
CA ASP A 92 -14.80 -10.88 12.11
C ASP A 92 -14.32 -11.61 10.85
N VAL A 93 -13.43 -10.94 10.12
CA VAL A 93 -12.84 -11.45 8.88
C VAL A 93 -12.05 -12.74 9.13
N PHE A 94 -11.36 -12.84 10.28
CA PHE A 94 -10.62 -14.06 10.62
C PHE A 94 -11.57 -15.24 10.77
N HIS A 95 -12.64 -15.10 11.55
CA HIS A 95 -13.62 -16.17 11.74
C HIS A 95 -14.31 -16.55 10.42
N PHE A 96 -14.66 -15.55 9.59
CA PHE A 96 -15.24 -15.77 8.28
C PHE A 96 -14.32 -16.63 7.38
N LEU A 97 -13.04 -16.26 7.27
CA LEU A 97 -12.08 -16.98 6.45
C LEU A 97 -11.73 -18.35 7.04
N TYR A 98 -11.59 -18.45 8.37
CA TYR A 98 -11.37 -19.71 9.06
C TYR A 98 -12.48 -20.73 8.76
N ARG A 99 -13.74 -20.30 8.80
CA ARG A 99 -14.88 -21.14 8.42
C ARG A 99 -14.83 -21.53 6.94
N ALA A 100 -14.53 -20.59 6.06
CA ALA A 100 -14.43 -20.86 4.63
C ALA A 100 -13.36 -21.92 4.32
N VAL A 101 -12.20 -21.84 4.98
CA VAL A 101 -11.14 -22.87 4.88
C VAL A 101 -11.65 -24.22 5.36
N ARG A 102 -12.30 -24.29 6.52
CA ARG A 102 -12.84 -25.55 7.08
C ARG A 102 -13.95 -26.18 6.26
N GLU A 103 -14.75 -25.36 5.60
CA GLU A 103 -15.83 -25.78 4.70
C GLU A 103 -15.30 -26.19 3.31
N GLY A 104 -13.98 -26.11 3.07
CA GLY A 104 -13.35 -26.48 1.80
C GLY A 104 -13.69 -25.50 0.66
N LYS A 105 -13.98 -24.24 0.98
CA LYS A 105 -14.28 -23.22 -0.03
C LYS A 105 -13.02 -22.77 -0.74
N ASN A 106 -13.17 -22.39 -2.01
CA ASN A 106 -12.11 -21.73 -2.76
C ASN A 106 -11.98 -20.27 -2.32
N ILE A 107 -10.77 -19.87 -1.93
CA ILE A 107 -10.44 -18.50 -1.53
C ILE A 107 -9.35 -18.00 -2.46
N LEU A 108 -9.57 -16.85 -3.10
CA LEU A 108 -8.56 -16.14 -3.87
C LEU A 108 -8.04 -14.97 -3.04
N LEU A 109 -6.73 -14.96 -2.77
CA LEU A 109 -6.05 -13.83 -2.17
C LEU A 109 -5.46 -12.97 -3.29
N GLU A 110 -6.00 -11.76 -3.47
CA GLU A 110 -5.52 -10.81 -4.47
C GLU A 110 -4.36 -9.98 -3.89
N GLY A 111 -3.17 -10.16 -4.46
CA GLY A 111 -2.01 -9.35 -4.14
C GLY A 111 -2.09 -7.96 -4.78
N GLN A 112 -1.65 -6.95 -4.04
CA GLN A 112 -1.43 -5.60 -4.57
C GLN A 112 0.06 -5.36 -4.79
N LEU A 113 0.39 -4.67 -5.88
CA LEU A 113 1.76 -4.42 -6.34
C LEU A 113 2.50 -5.73 -6.68
N GLY A 114 3.83 -5.70 -6.80
CA GLY A 114 4.63 -6.87 -7.14
C GLY A 114 5.87 -6.96 -6.26
N ALA A 115 6.53 -8.13 -6.27
CA ALA A 115 7.63 -8.49 -5.39
C ALA A 115 8.73 -7.40 -5.24
N LEU A 116 9.06 -6.69 -6.31
CA LEU A 116 10.10 -5.65 -6.28
C LEU A 116 9.69 -4.35 -5.55
N LYS A 117 8.43 -4.25 -5.12
CA LYS A 117 7.91 -3.16 -4.27
C LYS A 117 7.77 -3.60 -2.82
N ASP A 118 8.13 -4.82 -2.46
CA ASP A 118 8.17 -5.29 -1.08
C ASP A 118 9.22 -4.51 -0.26
N PRO A 119 8.96 -4.13 1.00
CA PRO A 119 9.91 -3.39 1.81
C PRO A 119 11.20 -4.15 2.15
N ASP A 120 11.16 -5.49 2.18
CA ASP A 120 12.28 -6.33 2.58
C ASP A 120 13.01 -6.91 1.36
N PHE A 121 12.24 -7.32 0.34
CA PHE A 121 12.74 -8.01 -0.85
C PHE A 121 12.67 -7.17 -2.14
N GLY A 122 12.25 -5.92 -2.03
CA GLY A 122 12.19 -5.00 -3.16
C GLY A 122 13.43 -4.12 -3.34
N ILE A 123 13.30 -3.15 -4.24
CA ILE A 123 14.36 -2.17 -4.54
C ILE A 123 14.31 -1.05 -3.48
N TYR A 124 14.73 -1.35 -2.25
CA TYR A 124 14.72 -0.39 -1.15
C TYR A 124 15.65 0.81 -1.43
N PRO A 125 15.26 2.07 -1.11
CA PRO A 125 14.03 2.49 -0.41
C PRO A 125 12.82 2.77 -1.34
N MET A 126 12.90 2.45 -2.63
CA MET A 126 11.88 2.78 -3.65
C MET A 126 10.74 1.74 -3.69
N VAL A 127 10.22 1.41 -2.51
CA VAL A 127 9.29 0.32 -2.20
C VAL A 127 8.01 0.87 -1.54
N THR A 128 7.00 0.02 -1.38
CA THR A 128 5.84 0.36 -0.52
C THR A 128 6.19 0.11 0.96
N SER A 129 5.25 0.38 1.86
CA SER A 129 5.43 0.21 3.31
C SER A 129 4.74 -1.05 3.85
N SER A 130 4.34 -1.97 2.98
CA SER A 130 3.69 -3.23 3.31
C SER A 130 4.24 -4.37 2.47
N ASN A 131 4.26 -5.59 3.00
CA ASN A 131 4.71 -6.72 2.21
C ASN A 131 3.76 -7.00 1.04
N THR A 132 4.34 -7.23 -0.13
CA THR A 132 3.60 -7.48 -1.38
C THR A 132 3.70 -8.95 -1.81
N LEU A 133 4.40 -9.77 -1.02
CA LEU A 133 4.65 -11.17 -1.30
C LEU A 133 3.46 -12.05 -0.90
N ALA A 134 3.34 -13.21 -1.55
CA ALA A 134 2.28 -14.18 -1.28
C ALA A 134 2.20 -14.62 0.20
N ALA A 135 3.35 -14.72 0.89
CA ALA A 135 3.41 -15.05 2.32
C ALA A 135 2.65 -14.03 3.20
N TYR A 136 2.57 -12.76 2.76
CA TYR A 136 1.82 -11.74 3.49
C TYR A 136 0.32 -12.03 3.49
N GLY A 137 -0.19 -12.76 2.47
CA GLY A 137 -1.58 -13.19 2.42
C GLY A 137 -1.99 -13.99 3.66
N ALA A 138 -1.10 -14.86 4.18
CA ALA A 138 -1.34 -15.57 5.43
C ALA A 138 -1.39 -14.61 6.63
N VAL A 139 -0.41 -13.71 6.73
CA VAL A 139 -0.29 -12.73 7.83
C VAL A 139 -1.48 -11.77 7.88
N SER A 140 -1.96 -11.30 6.72
CA SER A 140 -3.02 -10.29 6.63
C SER A 140 -4.43 -10.87 6.81
N THR A 141 -4.62 -12.17 6.61
CA THR A 141 -5.94 -12.82 6.65
C THR A 141 -6.12 -13.81 7.80
N GLY A 142 -5.01 -14.30 8.37
CA GLY A 142 -5.01 -15.39 9.35
C GLY A 142 -5.26 -16.77 8.74
N ILE A 143 -5.25 -16.91 7.41
CA ILE A 143 -5.24 -18.22 6.74
C ILE A 143 -3.88 -18.89 7.06
N PRO A 144 -3.87 -20.15 7.54
CA PRO A 144 -2.62 -20.84 7.80
C PRO A 144 -1.75 -20.90 6.53
N PRO A 145 -0.43 -20.66 6.64
CA PRO A 145 0.43 -20.59 5.45
C PRO A 145 0.44 -21.89 4.65
N TYR A 146 0.30 -23.05 5.31
CA TYR A 146 0.21 -24.34 4.63
C TYR A 146 -1.10 -24.55 3.87
N ASP A 147 -2.15 -23.74 4.09
CA ASP A 147 -3.41 -23.80 3.34
C ASP A 147 -3.37 -22.99 2.04
N ILE A 148 -2.34 -22.17 1.83
CA ILE A 148 -2.07 -21.52 0.55
C ILE A 148 -1.39 -22.53 -0.36
N LYS A 149 -2.18 -23.22 -1.19
CA LYS A 149 -1.71 -24.34 -2.03
C LYS A 149 -1.09 -23.93 -3.35
N ASN A 150 -1.56 -22.82 -3.93
CA ASN A 150 -1.14 -22.36 -5.25
C ASN A 150 -0.83 -20.87 -5.18
N ILE A 151 0.30 -20.49 -5.78
CA ILE A 151 0.74 -19.09 -5.89
C ILE A 151 0.92 -18.81 -7.38
N ILE A 152 0.20 -17.80 -7.88
CA ILE A 152 0.24 -17.42 -9.28
C ILE A 152 0.97 -16.09 -9.39
N ALA A 153 2.16 -16.08 -9.99
CA ALA A 153 2.87 -14.85 -10.32
C ALA A 153 2.41 -14.32 -11.68
N VAL A 154 1.95 -13.07 -11.71
CA VAL A 154 1.56 -12.37 -12.95
C VAL A 154 2.74 -11.54 -13.43
N VAL A 155 3.26 -11.88 -14.61
CA VAL A 155 4.38 -11.17 -15.26
C VAL A 155 3.88 -10.59 -16.57
N LYS A 156 4.05 -9.28 -16.75
CA LYS A 156 3.75 -8.62 -18.03
C LYS A 156 4.81 -8.98 -19.07
N ALA A 157 4.45 -8.93 -20.34
CA ALA A 157 5.39 -9.16 -21.46
C ALA A 157 6.48 -8.09 -21.59
N TYR A 158 6.42 -7.04 -20.78
CA TYR A 158 7.37 -5.93 -20.70
C TYR A 158 7.41 -5.41 -19.25
N SER A 159 8.42 -4.61 -18.94
CA SER A 159 8.57 -4.02 -17.61
C SER A 159 8.02 -2.60 -17.60
N SER A 160 7.48 -2.18 -16.46
CA SER A 160 7.07 -0.79 -16.24
C SER A 160 7.29 -0.41 -14.79
N ALA A 161 7.65 0.84 -14.54
CA ALA A 161 7.80 1.37 -13.18
C ALA A 161 7.05 2.69 -12.99
N VAL A 162 6.49 2.87 -11.80
CA VAL A 162 5.98 4.15 -11.31
C VAL A 162 6.96 4.70 -10.29
N GLY A 163 7.27 5.99 -10.39
CA GLY A 163 8.14 6.69 -9.45
C GLY A 163 9.63 6.62 -9.82
N ALA A 164 10.44 7.12 -8.88
CA ALA A 164 11.89 7.08 -8.98
C ALA A 164 12.42 5.67 -8.64
N GLY A 165 13.72 5.47 -8.86
CA GLY A 165 14.42 4.23 -8.52
C GLY A 165 15.08 3.54 -9.70
N GLU A 166 15.88 2.53 -9.39
CA GLU A 166 16.61 1.76 -10.39
C GLU A 166 15.67 1.01 -11.33
N PHE A 167 15.99 1.04 -12.62
CA PHE A 167 15.26 0.31 -13.64
C PHE A 167 16.21 -0.14 -14.76
N VAL A 168 16.80 -1.32 -14.56
CA VAL A 168 17.91 -1.82 -15.39
C VAL A 168 17.54 -1.95 -16.87
N SER A 169 16.33 -2.41 -17.17
CA SER A 169 15.86 -2.61 -18.54
C SER A 169 15.12 -1.41 -19.13
N GLU A 170 15.23 -0.22 -18.51
CA GLU A 170 14.53 0.98 -18.96
C GLU A 170 14.95 1.39 -20.38
N ILE A 171 13.96 1.78 -21.18
CA ILE A 171 14.11 2.33 -22.52
C ILE A 171 13.60 3.76 -22.55
N PHE A 172 14.07 4.54 -23.52
CA PHE A 172 13.80 5.98 -23.64
C PHE A 172 13.37 6.38 -25.06
N GLY A 173 12.82 7.58 -25.19
CA GLY A 173 12.42 8.16 -26.47
C GLY A 173 11.22 7.46 -27.12
N ASP A 174 11.17 7.50 -28.45
CA ASP A 174 10.02 7.04 -29.24
C ASP A 174 9.63 5.58 -28.97
N GLU A 175 10.61 4.72 -28.72
CA GLU A 175 10.38 3.31 -28.40
C GLU A 175 9.61 3.13 -27.07
N ALA A 176 10.02 3.88 -26.04
CA ALA A 176 9.34 3.90 -24.75
C ALA A 176 7.92 4.46 -24.88
N ASP A 177 7.74 5.51 -25.68
CA ASP A 177 6.46 6.17 -25.90
C ASP A 177 5.48 5.28 -26.68
N GLU A 178 5.98 4.52 -27.65
CA GLU A 178 5.18 3.54 -28.38
C GLU A 178 4.74 2.39 -27.47
N LEU A 179 5.67 1.80 -26.72
CA LEU A 179 5.35 0.73 -25.77
C LEU A 179 4.37 1.21 -24.68
N ARG A 180 4.52 2.45 -24.21
CA ARG A 180 3.60 3.04 -23.22
C ARG A 180 2.18 3.17 -23.76
N ARG A 181 2.01 3.61 -25.00
CA ARG A 181 0.68 3.77 -25.62
C ARG A 181 0.01 2.44 -25.92
N ARG A 182 0.79 1.41 -26.29
CA ARG A 182 0.28 0.07 -26.61
C ARG A 182 0.14 -0.85 -25.41
N GLY A 183 0.77 -0.52 -24.29
CA GLY A 183 0.79 -1.37 -23.10
C GLY A 183 -0.52 -1.36 -22.33
N GLY A 184 -1.13 -2.53 -22.12
CA GLY A 184 -2.39 -2.66 -21.36
C GLY A 184 -3.60 -2.05 -22.09
N ASP A 185 -4.78 -2.17 -21.50
CA ASP A 185 -6.05 -1.80 -22.19
C ASP A 185 -6.21 -0.29 -22.43
N GLY A 186 -5.53 0.55 -21.65
CA GLY A 186 -5.62 2.02 -21.72
C GLY A 186 -4.27 2.73 -21.80
N GLY A 187 -3.19 2.01 -22.10
CA GLY A 187 -1.84 2.52 -22.00
C GLY A 187 -1.26 2.45 -20.58
N GLU A 188 0.05 2.66 -20.46
CA GLU A 188 0.79 2.60 -19.20
C GLU A 188 0.88 3.99 -18.55
N PHE A 189 -0.27 4.46 -18.06
CA PHE A 189 -0.43 5.72 -17.33
C PHE A 189 -1.05 5.48 -15.95
N GLY A 190 -0.78 6.38 -15.00
CA GLY A 190 -1.41 6.32 -13.68
C GLY A 190 -2.92 6.56 -13.77
N ALA A 191 -3.74 5.66 -13.22
CA ALA A 191 -5.21 5.73 -13.35
C ALA A 191 -5.83 7.03 -12.80
N THR A 192 -5.25 7.58 -11.73
CA THR A 192 -5.75 8.82 -11.09
C THR A 192 -4.97 10.06 -11.50
N THR A 193 -3.67 9.91 -11.77
CA THR A 193 -2.76 11.05 -11.99
C THR A 193 -2.45 11.32 -13.46
N GLY A 194 -2.73 10.37 -14.36
CA GLY A 194 -2.31 10.42 -15.76
C GLY A 194 -0.79 10.39 -15.96
N ARG A 195 0.01 10.22 -14.90
CA ARG A 195 1.47 10.27 -15.00
C ARG A 195 1.97 9.10 -15.86
N PRO A 196 2.84 9.34 -16.86
CA PRO A 196 3.41 8.26 -17.66
C PRO A 196 4.26 7.35 -16.79
N ARG A 197 4.12 6.05 -16.99
CA ARG A 197 5.02 5.06 -16.39
C ARG A 197 6.33 5.02 -17.17
N ARG A 198 7.41 4.72 -16.46
CA ARG A 198 8.68 4.36 -17.08
C ARG A 198 8.51 3.01 -17.75
N MET A 199 9.12 2.81 -18.91
CA MET A 199 8.94 1.62 -19.74
C MET A 199 10.28 0.90 -19.90
N GLY A 200 10.24 -0.43 -19.98
CA GLY A 200 11.44 -1.24 -20.14
C GLY A 200 11.15 -2.59 -20.76
N TRP A 201 12.19 -3.23 -21.27
CA TRP A 201 12.08 -4.62 -21.74
C TRP A 201 11.74 -5.57 -20.59
N LEU A 202 11.20 -6.74 -20.93
CA LEU A 202 11.00 -7.82 -19.95
C LEU A 202 12.34 -8.17 -19.30
N ASP A 203 12.41 -7.98 -17.99
CA ASP A 203 13.58 -8.37 -17.20
C ASP A 203 13.34 -9.77 -16.62
N LEU A 204 13.95 -10.77 -17.25
CA LEU A 204 13.86 -12.17 -16.81
C LEU A 204 14.67 -12.44 -15.53
N VAL A 205 15.69 -11.64 -15.23
CA VAL A 205 16.45 -11.77 -13.98
C VAL A 205 15.57 -11.35 -12.82
N ALA A 206 14.96 -10.16 -12.93
CA ALA A 206 14.07 -9.61 -11.92
C ALA A 206 12.77 -10.43 -11.80
N SER A 207 12.21 -10.91 -12.91
CA SER A 207 11.01 -11.75 -12.92
C SER A 207 11.26 -13.12 -12.27
N ARG A 208 12.38 -13.78 -12.61
CA ARG A 208 12.78 -15.04 -11.95
C ARG A 208 13.01 -14.86 -10.46
N TYR A 209 13.62 -13.74 -10.05
CA TYR A 209 13.75 -13.39 -8.64
C TYR A 209 12.38 -13.24 -7.96
N GLY A 210 11.48 -12.46 -8.58
CA GLY A 210 10.11 -12.24 -8.09
C GLY A 210 9.32 -13.54 -7.90
N CYS A 211 9.37 -14.47 -8.86
CA CYS A 211 8.73 -15.78 -8.71
C CYS A 211 9.32 -16.57 -7.53
N ARG A 212 10.65 -16.62 -7.41
CA ARG A 212 11.34 -17.35 -6.33
C ARG A 212 10.97 -16.85 -4.94
N VAL A 213 10.97 -15.53 -4.73
CA VAL A 213 10.67 -14.95 -3.42
C VAL A 213 9.19 -15.09 -3.05
N GLN A 214 8.29 -15.15 -4.04
CA GLN A 214 6.89 -15.45 -3.80
C GLN A 214 6.59 -16.95 -3.65
N GLY A 215 7.48 -17.85 -4.09
CA GLY A 215 7.21 -19.29 -4.15
C GLY A 215 6.23 -19.67 -5.25
N ALA A 216 6.22 -18.93 -6.36
CA ALA A 216 5.39 -19.16 -7.54
C ALA A 216 6.08 -20.04 -8.59
#